data_AF-A0A1B6GPP5-F1
#
_entry.id   AF-A0A1B6GPP5-F1
#
_cell.length_a   1.000
_cell.length_b   1.000
_cell.length_c   1.000
_cell.angle_alpha   90.00
_cell.angle_beta   90.00
_cell.angle_gamma   90.00
#
_symmetry.space_group_name_H-M   'P 1'
#
loop_
_entity.id
_entity.type
_entity.pdbx_description
1 polymer ?
#
loop_
_entity_poly.entity_id
_entity_poly.type
_entity_poly.pdbx_seq_one_letter_code
_entity_poly.pdbx_strand_id
1 'polypeptide(L)'
;FDSILNEEQFQCIEKIKSSGAVYMAASGISTSTSDVSQTDHVVQMAAYALRLKLHVRDVLNKKLGTKFTIQIGMHVGPVIAGVIGASMPQYDIWGNPVNV
;
A
#
# COMPACT_ATOMS: atom_id res chain seq x y z
N PHE A 1 -0.69 -4.99 -9.63
CA PHE A 1 -0.93 -4.03 -8.52
C PHE A 1 -0.07 -2.79 -8.70
N ASP A 2 1.22 -2.96 -8.99
CA ASP A 2 2.13 -1.83 -9.30
C ASP A 2 1.63 -0.94 -10.46
N SER A 3 1.00 -1.51 -11.49
CA SER A 3 0.38 -0.72 -12.57
C SER A 3 -0.75 0.21 -12.09
N ILE A 4 -1.48 -0.19 -11.05
CA ILE A 4 -2.54 0.63 -10.44
C ILE A 4 -1.89 1.67 -9.53
N LEU A 5 -0.83 1.32 -8.81
CA LEU A 5 -0.11 2.25 -7.94
C LEU A 5 0.44 3.46 -8.72
N ASN A 6 0.81 3.27 -9.99
CA ASN A 6 1.28 4.33 -10.87
C ASN A 6 0.18 5.25 -11.41
N GLU A 7 -1.10 5.03 -11.07
CA GLU A 7 -2.19 5.96 -11.43
C GLU A 7 -2.03 7.29 -10.66
N GLU A 8 -2.30 8.42 -11.31
CA GLU A 8 -2.08 9.78 -10.76
C GLU A 8 -2.74 9.99 -9.38
N GLN A 9 -3.94 9.44 -9.19
CA GLN A 9 -4.70 9.51 -7.94
C GLN A 9 -4.09 8.74 -6.75
N PHE A 10 -3.01 7.98 -6.95
CA PHE A 10 -2.36 7.17 -5.92
C PHE A 10 -0.88 7.55 -5.72
N GLN A 11 -0.44 8.71 -6.21
CA GLN A 11 0.94 9.17 -6.08
C GLN A 11 1.40 9.34 -4.62
N CYS A 12 0.48 9.52 -3.68
CA CYS A 12 0.80 9.59 -2.25
C CYS A 12 0.99 8.22 -1.58
N ILE A 13 0.81 7.12 -2.32
CA ILE A 13 0.93 5.75 -1.82
C ILE A 13 2.26 5.18 -2.27
N GLU A 14 2.99 4.65 -1.30
CA GLU A 14 4.29 4.02 -1.51
C GLU A 14 4.18 2.52 -1.24
N LYS A 15 4.74 1.73 -2.15
CA LYS A 15 4.93 0.29 -1.93
C LYS A 15 6.11 0.10 -0.98
N ILE A 16 5.87 -0.55 0.15
CA ILE A 16 6.92 -0.88 1.13
C ILE A 16 7.63 -2.16 0.70
N LYS A 17 6.88 -3.26 0.55
CA LYS A 17 7.44 -4.56 0.16
C LYS A 17 6.40 -5.49 -0.43
N SER A 18 6.91 -6.50 -1.14
CA SER A 18 6.13 -7.67 -1.55
C SER A 18 6.86 -8.91 -1.07
N SER A 19 6.18 -9.72 -0.25
CA SER A 19 6.73 -10.95 0.31
C SER A 19 5.74 -12.08 0.15
N GLY A 20 6.08 -13.06 -0.70
CA GLY A 20 5.16 -14.13 -1.08
C GLY A 20 3.86 -13.58 -1.66
N ALA A 21 2.74 -13.91 -1.03
CA ALA A 21 1.41 -13.44 -1.41
C ALA A 21 1.01 -12.09 -0.77
N VAL A 22 1.87 -11.51 0.06
CA VAL A 22 1.58 -10.26 0.79
C VAL A 22 2.13 -9.06 0.02
N TYR A 23 1.27 -8.06 -0.17
CA TYR A 23 1.60 -6.76 -0.74
C TYR A 23 1.40 -5.69 0.34
N MET A 24 2.46 -4.97 0.67
CA MET A 24 2.43 -3.93 1.71
C MET A 24 2.66 -2.57 1.06
N ALA A 25 1.75 -1.65 1.32
CA ALA A 25 1.81 -0.25 0.89
C ALA A 25 1.38 0.66 2.03
N ALA A 26 1.87 1.90 2.02
CA ALA A 26 1.57 2.89 3.04
C ALA A 26 1.50 4.30 2.41
N SER A 27 0.80 5.22 3.05
CA SER A 27 0.68 6.62 2.62
C SER A 27 1.01 7.57 3.77
N GLY A 28 1.32 8.82 3.45
CA GLY A 28 1.67 9.84 4.44
C GLY A 28 3.09 9.72 5.01
N ILE A 29 3.97 8.91 4.38
CA ILE A 29 5.34 8.69 4.87
C ILE A 29 6.33 9.73 4.32
N SER A 30 6.22 10.10 3.05
CA SER A 30 7.11 11.11 2.45
C SER A 30 6.73 12.51 2.90
N THR A 31 7.72 13.38 3.15
CA THR A 31 7.54 14.76 3.59
C THR A 31 6.65 15.60 2.66
N SER A 32 6.53 15.24 1.37
CA SER A 32 5.61 15.87 0.42
C SER A 32 4.15 15.46 0.60
N THR A 33 3.92 14.34 1.32
CA THR A 33 2.61 13.73 1.58
C THR A 33 2.24 13.74 3.06
N SER A 34 3.17 14.11 3.93
CA SER A 34 3.02 14.16 5.40
C SER A 34 2.34 15.45 5.88
N ASP A 35 1.78 16.28 5.02
CA ASP A 35 1.09 17.49 5.46
C ASP A 35 -0.18 17.12 6.24
N VAL A 36 -0.06 17.27 7.57
CA VAL A 36 -0.89 16.70 8.64
C VAL A 36 -2.32 17.28 8.66
N SER A 37 -2.60 18.30 7.85
CA SER A 37 -3.94 18.90 7.76
C SER A 37 -4.93 18.07 6.94
N GLN A 38 -4.48 17.08 6.15
CA GLN A 38 -5.33 16.36 5.20
C GLN A 38 -5.36 14.85 5.41
N THR A 39 -6.54 14.35 5.76
CA THR A 39 -6.88 12.91 5.72
C THR A 39 -6.91 12.33 4.29
N ASP A 40 -6.58 13.13 3.28
CA ASP A 40 -6.68 12.79 1.86
C ASP A 40 -5.81 11.57 1.50
N HIS A 41 -4.64 11.44 2.10
CA HIS A 41 -3.78 10.26 1.88
C HIS A 41 -4.41 8.97 2.43
N VAL A 42 -5.23 9.06 3.48
CA VAL A 42 -6.00 7.93 4.04
C VAL A 42 -7.16 7.59 3.11
N VAL A 43 -7.85 8.61 2.58
CA VAL A 43 -8.94 8.42 1.60
C VAL A 43 -8.40 7.78 0.32
N GLN A 44 -7.25 8.25 -0.19
CA GLN A 44 -6.57 7.67 -1.34
C GLN A 44 -6.15 6.21 -1.07
N MET A 45 -5.65 5.90 0.13
CA MET A 45 -5.34 4.51 0.51
C MET A 45 -6.59 3.61 0.52
N ALA A 46 -7.71 4.09 1.05
CA ALA A 46 -8.98 3.36 1.03
C ALA A 46 -9.49 3.15 -0.41
N ALA A 47 -9.38 4.17 -1.25
CA ALA A 47 -9.74 4.10 -2.66
C ALA A 47 -8.85 3.11 -3.41
N TYR A 48 -7.54 3.08 -3.11
CA TYR A 48 -6.59 2.13 -3.66
C TYR A 48 -6.95 0.70 -3.27
N ALA A 49 -7.26 0.44 -2.00
CA ALA A 49 -7.71 -0.86 -1.52
C ALA A 49 -8.95 -1.36 -2.29
N LEU A 50 -9.96 -0.49 -2.47
CA LEU A 50 -11.14 -0.82 -3.26
C LEU A 50 -10.79 -1.09 -4.72
N ARG A 51 -9.95 -0.25 -5.32
CA ARG A 51 -9.48 -0.37 -6.72
C ARG A 51 -8.75 -1.69 -6.97
N LEU A 52 -7.93 -2.15 -6.02
CA LEU A 52 -7.28 -3.46 -6.07
C LEU A 52 -8.29 -4.60 -6.02
N LYS A 53 -9.24 -4.55 -5.07
CA LYS A 53 -10.26 -5.59 -4.91
C LYS A 53 -11.14 -5.73 -6.14
N LEU A 54 -11.56 -4.61 -6.72
CA LEU A 54 -12.31 -4.58 -7.98
C LEU A 54 -11.47 -5.09 -9.15
N HIS A 55 -10.18 -4.73 -9.23
CA HIS A 55 -9.31 -5.23 -10.29
C HIS A 55 -9.13 -6.76 -10.25
N VAL A 56 -8.94 -7.33 -9.05
CA VAL A 56 -8.87 -8.80 -8.90
C VAL A 56 -10.17 -9.45 -9.38
N ARG A 57 -11.32 -8.94 -8.92
CA ARG A 57 -12.63 -9.50 -9.25
C ARG A 57 -12.97 -9.36 -10.74
N ASP A 58 -12.83 -8.16 -11.29
CA ASP A 58 -13.42 -7.80 -12.58
C ASP A 58 -12.45 -7.93 -13.75
N VAL A 59 -11.15 -7.91 -13.49
CA VAL A 59 -10.13 -8.00 -14.53
C VAL A 59 -9.37 -9.32 -14.44
N LEU A 60 -8.72 -9.61 -13.31
CA LEU A 60 -7.84 -10.78 -13.21
C LEU A 60 -8.63 -12.09 -13.25
N ASN A 61 -9.64 -12.23 -12.40
CA ASN A 61 -10.45 -13.46 -12.34
C ASN A 61 -11.18 -13.73 -13.66
N LYS A 62 -11.68 -12.68 -14.33
CA LYS A 62 -12.32 -12.83 -15.65
C LYS A 62 -11.34 -13.24 -16.74
N LYS A 63 -10.15 -12.62 -16.78
CA LYS A 63 -9.12 -12.94 -17.78
C LYS A 63 -8.51 -14.32 -17.60
N LEU A 64 -8.33 -14.75 -16.36
CA LEU A 64 -7.62 -15.99 -16.04
C LEU A 64 -8.57 -17.18 -15.82
N GLY A 65 -9.87 -16.96 -15.75
CA GLY A 65 -10.84 -18.02 -15.42
C GLY A 65 -10.70 -18.56 -14.00
N THR A 66 -10.08 -17.78 -13.10
CA THR A 66 -9.78 -18.15 -11.72
C THR A 66 -10.69 -17.42 -10.73
N LYS A 67 -10.60 -17.80 -9.45
CA LYS A 67 -11.30 -17.13 -8.34
C LYS A 67 -10.32 -16.71 -7.26
N PHE A 68 -9.37 -15.84 -7.60
CA PHE A 68 -8.51 -15.23 -6.60
C PHE A 68 -9.35 -14.38 -5.66
N THR A 69 -9.06 -14.50 -4.37
CA THR A 69 -9.63 -13.67 -3.30
C THR A 69 -8.49 -12.95 -2.61
N ILE A 70 -8.64 -11.65 -2.37
CA ILE A 70 -7.70 -10.86 -1.58
C ILE A 70 -8.39 -10.34 -0.33
N GLN A 71 -7.64 -10.32 0.77
CA GLN A 71 -8.01 -9.67 2.02
C GLN A 71 -7.12 -8.46 2.20
N ILE A 72 -7.70 -7.33 2.62
CA ILE A 72 -6.98 -6.08 2.81
C ILE A 72 -7.29 -5.60 4.23
N GLY A 73 -6.24 -5.45 5.04
CA GLY A 73 -6.27 -4.75 6.31
C GLY A 73 -5.71 -3.34 6.14
N MET A 74 -6.22 -2.39 6.90
CA MET A 74 -5.78 -1.00 6.84
C MET A 74 -5.81 -0.40 8.25
N HIS A 75 -4.70 0.21 8.65
CA HIS A 75 -4.51 0.85 9.95
C HIS A 75 -3.87 2.21 9.77
N VAL A 76 -4.17 3.14 10.68
CA VAL A 76 -3.61 4.50 10.68
C VAL A 76 -3.03 4.77 12.06
N GLY A 77 -1.83 5.34 12.09
CA GLY A 77 -1.16 5.74 13.32
C GLY A 77 0.30 6.08 13.09
N PRO A 78 1.03 6.46 14.14
CA PRO A 78 2.43 6.82 14.04
C PRO A 78 3.29 5.60 13.67
N VAL A 79 4.20 5.80 12.72
CA VAL A 79 5.17 4.79 12.27
C VAL A 79 6.56 5.43 12.15
N ILE A 80 7.58 4.57 12.18
CA ILE A 80 8.98 4.94 11.93
C ILE A 80 9.37 4.32 10.59
N ALA A 81 9.93 5.12 9.69
CA ALA A 81 10.48 4.65 8.42
C ALA A 81 12.01 4.73 8.45
N GLY A 82 12.68 3.80 7.77
CA GLY A 82 14.13 3.79 7.72
C GLY A 82 14.70 2.75 6.77
N VAL A 83 16.02 2.80 6.59
CA VAL A 83 16.78 1.85 5.76
C VAL A 83 17.57 0.93 6.68
N ILE A 84 17.42 -0.37 6.49
CA ILE A 84 18.15 -1.42 7.22
C ILE A 84 19.06 -2.22 6.29
N GLY A 85 20.16 -2.74 6.84
CA GLY A 85 21.10 -3.61 6.11
C GLY A 85 22.30 -2.86 5.51
N ALA A 86 23.50 -3.25 5.91
CA ALA A 86 24.73 -2.59 5.46
C ALA A 86 25.13 -3.00 4.03
N SER A 87 24.99 -4.28 3.68
CA SER A 87 25.37 -4.80 2.35
C SER A 87 24.21 -4.83 1.36
N MET A 88 22.98 -4.92 1.86
CA MET A 88 21.75 -4.92 1.07
C MET A 88 20.74 -4.00 1.77
N PRO A 89 20.82 -2.69 1.51
CA PRO A 89 19.92 -1.73 2.12
C PRO A 89 18.47 -1.99 1.67
N GLN A 90 17.56 -2.04 2.64
CA GLN A 90 16.12 -2.20 2.44
C GLN A 90 15.38 -1.12 3.20
N TYR A 91 14.48 -0.42 2.49
CA TYR A 91 13.55 0.51 3.12
C TYR A 91 12.39 -0.26 3.75
N ASP A 92 12.06 0.03 5.00
CA ASP A 92 10.95 -0.60 5.72
C ASP A 92 10.32 0.36 6.72
N ILE A 93 9.16 -0.03 7.26
CA ILE A 93 8.44 0.72 8.30
C ILE A 93 8.15 -0.15 9.53
N TRP A 94 8.22 0.47 10.71
CA TRP A 94 7.98 -0.17 12.01
C TRP A 94 7.04 0.68 12.87
N GLY A 95 6.34 0.01 13.79
CA GLY A 95 5.46 0.66 14.76
C GLY A 95 4.24 -0.20 15.08
N ASN A 96 3.51 0.18 16.14
CA ASN A 96 2.30 -0.54 16.53
C ASN A 96 1.28 -0.66 15.38
N PRO A 97 0.99 0.37 14.57
CA PRO A 97 0.01 0.26 13.47
C PRO A 97 0.36 -0.79 12.41
N VAL A 98 1.63 -1.20 12.29
CA VAL A 98 2.08 -2.24 11.36
C VAL A 98 1.85 -3.66 11.93
N ASN A 99 1.74 -3.79 13.25
CA ASN A 99 1.68 -5.06 13.96
C ASN A 99 0.25 -5.44 14.45
N VAL A 100 -0.77 -4.63 14.14
CA VAL A 100 -2.17 -4.88 14.53
C VAL A 100 -2.82 -5.94 13.63
#